data_AF-C3MWT9-F1
#
_entry.id   AF-C3MWT9-F1
#
_cell.length_a   1.000
_cell.length_b   1.000
_cell.length_c   1.000
_cell.angle_alpha   90.00
_cell.angle_beta   90.00
_cell.angle_gamma   90.00
#
_symmetry.space_group_name_H-M   'P 1'
#
loop_
_entity.id
_entity.type
_entity.pdbx_description
1 polymer ?
#
loop_
_entity_poly.entity_id
_entity_poly.type
_entity_poly.pdbx_seq_one_letter_code
_entity_poly.pdbx_strand_id
1 'polypeptide(L)'
;MRFEVTVDYLQGIGRKVLTSDGHVVELNPSLEKELSLIGVSSKLFAEGLIDAVTQNNGTYSFFLPAKKISDECENVLRIFEIWISTTNQTRKMLVIIINVEGNAQITLLRPELYNDFSKDLIEILAKRYICLKITMPFMYRSVIFDTFNSFKRLFDIIFEGIINLSGNIYMATISNDKKALLWKIDSTNIRYVSNNLIPSELLRLIR
;
A
#
# COMPACT_ATOMS: atom_id res chain seq x y z
N MET A 1 3.79 -5.58 16.10
CA MET A 1 4.71 -4.45 15.83
C MET A 1 3.87 -3.30 15.30
N ARG A 2 4.04 -2.09 15.83
CA ARG A 2 3.21 -0.90 15.53
C ARG A 2 4.10 0.18 14.91
N PHE A 3 3.60 0.91 13.92
CA PHE A 3 4.30 2.06 13.35
C PHE A 3 3.72 3.35 13.92
N GLU A 4 4.58 4.20 14.44
CA GLU A 4 4.18 5.37 15.23
C GLU A 4 5.02 6.58 14.84
N VAL A 5 4.34 7.72 14.79
CA VAL A 5 4.94 9.04 14.61
C VAL A 5 4.35 9.98 15.65
N THR A 6 5.20 10.80 16.26
CA THR A 6 4.78 11.94 17.06
C THR A 6 5.18 13.24 16.37
N VAL A 7 4.35 14.27 16.52
CA VAL A 7 4.62 15.63 16.04
C VAL A 7 4.47 16.61 17.21
N ASP A 8 5.52 17.37 17.48
CA ASP A 8 5.63 18.34 18.58
C ASP A 8 5.23 17.78 19.94
N TYR A 9 5.45 16.48 20.14
CA TYR A 9 5.12 15.77 21.36
C TYR A 9 6.39 15.33 22.08
N LEU A 10 6.50 15.67 23.36
CA LEU A 10 7.74 15.54 24.13
C LEU A 10 7.99 14.13 24.69
N GLN A 11 7.05 13.20 24.56
CA GLN A 11 7.28 11.81 24.97
C GLN A 11 8.01 11.07 23.85
N GLY A 12 9.27 10.74 24.11
CA GLY A 12 10.17 10.19 23.11
C GLY A 12 9.76 8.79 22.66
N ILE A 13 9.52 8.60 21.36
CA ILE A 13 9.20 7.27 20.78
C ILE A 13 10.27 6.73 19.83
N GLY A 14 11.28 7.55 19.49
CA GLY A 14 12.36 7.12 18.61
C GLY A 14 13.22 8.26 18.10
N ARG A 15 13.57 8.20 16.82
CA ARG A 15 14.47 9.17 16.20
C ARG A 15 13.75 10.48 15.95
N LYS A 16 14.33 11.57 16.44
CA LYS A 16 13.84 12.92 16.21
C LYS A 16 14.36 13.47 14.89
N VAL A 17 13.49 14.15 14.18
CA VAL A 17 13.75 14.91 12.96
C VAL A 17 13.20 16.32 13.18
N LEU A 18 14.05 17.32 13.01
CA LEU A 18 13.61 18.71 12.90
C LEU A 18 13.29 18.98 11.43
N THR A 19 12.04 19.31 11.14
CA THR A 19 11.60 19.66 9.77
C THR A 19 11.99 21.08 9.42
N SER A 20 11.95 21.39 8.12
CA SER A 20 12.24 22.73 7.60
C SER A 20 11.32 23.81 8.17
N ASP A 21 10.08 23.46 8.50
CA ASP A 21 9.08 24.35 9.12
C ASP A 21 9.22 24.47 10.65
N GLY A 22 10.24 23.85 11.25
CA GLY A 22 10.52 23.95 12.68
C GLY A 22 9.73 22.98 13.58
N HIS A 23 9.03 22.01 13.00
CA HIS A 23 8.35 20.97 13.76
C HIS A 23 9.31 19.85 14.17
N VAL A 24 9.10 19.28 15.36
CA VAL A 24 9.84 18.10 15.82
C VAL A 24 8.99 16.86 15.56
N VAL A 25 9.43 16.04 14.62
CA VAL A 25 8.79 14.76 14.28
C VAL A 25 9.63 13.62 14.83
N GLU A 26 9.04 12.72 15.60
CA GLU A 26 9.73 11.49 16.02
C GLU A 26 9.10 10.25 15.40
N LEU A 27 9.93 9.41 14.78
CA LEU A 27 9.51 8.15 14.19
C LEU A 27 10.00 7.00 15.07
N ASN A 28 9.13 6.04 15.36
CA ASN A 28 9.58 4.85 16.08
C ASN A 28 10.51 3.97 15.21
N PRO A 29 11.40 3.16 15.81
CA PRO A 29 12.37 2.37 15.05
C PRO A 29 11.75 1.38 14.05
N SER A 30 10.54 0.91 14.35
CA SER A 30 9.78 0.02 13.46
C SER A 30 9.43 0.72 12.14
N LEU A 31 8.97 1.97 12.21
CA LEU A 31 8.62 2.75 11.03
C LEU A 31 9.85 3.12 10.22
N GLU A 32 10.95 3.51 10.88
CA GLU A 32 12.20 3.81 10.18
C GLU A 32 12.71 2.59 9.39
N LYS A 33 12.64 1.41 10.00
CA LYS A 33 13.01 0.17 9.32
C LYS A 33 12.11 -0.09 8.12
N GLU A 34 10.80 0.10 8.27
CA GLU A 34 9.84 -0.08 7.18
C GLU A 34 10.10 0.87 5.99
N LEU A 35 10.35 2.16 6.26
CA LEU A 35 10.71 3.14 5.24
C LEU A 35 12.04 2.80 4.56
N SER A 36 13.01 2.29 5.32
CA SER A 36 14.31 1.89 4.79
C SER A 36 14.23 0.74 3.78
N LEU A 37 13.30 -0.21 3.97
CA LEU A 37 13.13 -1.38 3.09
C LEU A 37 12.77 -0.98 1.66
N ILE A 38 12.11 0.16 1.49
CA ILE A 38 11.69 0.72 0.21
C ILE A 38 12.54 1.93 -0.21
N GLY A 39 13.60 2.23 0.55
CA GLY A 39 14.54 3.32 0.27
C GLY A 39 13.97 4.72 0.44
N VAL A 40 12.93 4.90 1.27
CA VAL A 40 12.39 6.21 1.61
C VAL A 40 13.16 6.77 2.81
N SER A 41 13.63 8.01 2.69
CA SER A 41 14.32 8.71 3.78
C SER A 41 13.35 9.09 4.89
N SER A 42 13.62 8.70 6.14
CA SER A 42 12.84 9.12 7.32
C SER A 42 12.72 10.63 7.43
N LYS A 43 13.77 11.38 7.05
CA LYS A 43 13.75 12.85 7.07
C LYS A 43 12.75 13.39 6.06
N LEU A 44 12.85 12.98 4.80
CA LEU A 44 11.95 13.45 3.75
C LEU A 44 10.51 13.02 3.99
N PHE A 45 10.31 11.82 4.55
CA PHE A 45 9.00 11.37 4.99
C PHE A 45 8.42 12.28 6.09
N ALA A 46 9.23 12.67 7.07
CA ALA A 46 8.81 13.60 8.12
C ALA A 46 8.41 14.98 7.56
N GLU A 47 9.17 15.52 6.59
CA GLU A 47 8.81 16.78 5.91
C GLU A 47 7.43 16.67 5.25
N GLY A 48 7.21 15.65 4.40
CA GLY A 48 5.92 15.47 3.72
C GLY A 48 4.75 15.13 4.66
N LEU A 49 5.03 14.52 5.82
CA LEU A 49 4.03 14.23 6.84
C LEU A 49 3.50 15.50 7.50
N ILE A 50 4.35 16.51 7.74
CA ILE A 50 3.93 17.75 8.42
C ILE A 50 2.82 18.45 7.65
N ASP A 51 2.96 18.59 6.33
CA ASP A 51 1.90 19.17 5.49
C ASP A 51 0.57 18.42 5.66
N ALA A 52 0.62 17.08 5.69
CA ALA A 52 -0.54 16.23 5.88
C ALA A 52 -1.19 16.39 7.27
N VAL A 53 -0.38 16.67 8.29
CA VAL A 53 -0.83 16.94 9.66
C VAL A 53 -1.49 18.31 9.72
N THR A 54 -0.86 19.33 9.15
CA THR A 54 -1.35 20.72 9.15
C THR A 54 -2.64 20.86 8.35
N GLN A 55 -2.75 20.23 7.18
CA GLN A 55 -3.97 20.31 6.36
C GLN A 55 -5.15 19.54 6.96
N ASN A 56 -4.88 18.55 7.82
CA ASN A 56 -5.88 17.68 8.47
C ASN A 56 -6.90 17.00 7.52
N ASN A 57 -6.59 16.96 6.22
CA ASN A 57 -7.45 16.32 5.21
C ASN A 57 -7.49 14.80 5.40
N GLY A 58 -8.57 14.17 4.91
CA GLY A 58 -8.71 12.72 4.93
C GLY A 58 -7.69 11.98 4.05
N THR A 59 -7.14 12.68 3.06
CA THR A 59 -6.15 12.18 2.11
C THR A 59 -5.10 13.25 1.85
N TYR A 60 -3.84 12.88 1.78
CA TYR A 60 -2.74 13.74 1.36
C TYR A 60 -1.69 12.94 0.60
N SER A 61 -1.16 13.49 -0.50
CA SER A 61 -0.13 12.82 -1.31
C SER A 61 1.07 13.73 -1.52
N PHE A 62 2.26 13.14 -1.47
CA PHE A 62 3.53 13.81 -1.74
C PHE A 62 4.50 12.86 -2.45
N PHE A 63 5.52 13.41 -3.09
CA PHE A 63 6.46 12.65 -3.91
C PHE A 63 7.86 12.73 -3.32
N LEU A 64 8.51 11.58 -3.15
CA LEU A 64 9.87 11.48 -2.64
C LEU A 64 10.74 10.61 -3.55
N PRO A 65 12.06 10.88 -3.62
CA PRO A 65 13.02 9.90 -4.12
C PRO A 65 12.97 8.62 -3.30
N ALA A 66 13.06 7.47 -3.96
CA ALA A 66 13.07 6.14 -3.34
C ALA A 66 14.06 5.21 -4.05
N LYS A 67 14.37 4.08 -3.43
CA LYS A 67 15.20 3.05 -4.09
C LYS A 67 14.36 2.36 -5.15
N LYS A 68 14.87 2.19 -6.38
CA LYS A 68 14.22 1.32 -7.37
C LYS A 68 14.13 -0.10 -6.81
N ILE A 69 12.92 -0.63 -6.69
CA ILE A 69 12.68 -1.98 -6.21
C ILE A 69 12.64 -2.89 -7.44
N SER A 70 13.60 -3.80 -7.56
CA SER A 70 13.54 -4.89 -8.54
C SER A 70 12.90 -6.10 -7.87
N ASP A 71 11.66 -6.41 -8.23
CA ASP A 71 10.93 -7.62 -7.81
C ASP A 71 10.35 -8.29 -9.08
N GLU A 72 9.78 -9.48 -8.95
CA GLU A 72 9.16 -10.23 -10.05
C GLU A 72 8.09 -9.42 -10.79
N CYS A 73 7.36 -8.53 -10.08
CA CYS A 73 6.67 -7.41 -10.69
C CYS A 73 7.53 -6.15 -10.47
N GLU A 74 7.87 -5.42 -11.53
CA GLU A 74 8.64 -4.16 -11.43
C GLU A 74 7.93 -3.09 -10.59
N ASN A 75 6.61 -3.18 -10.46
CA ASN A 75 5.78 -2.25 -9.71
C ASN A 75 5.39 -2.87 -8.37
N VAL A 76 5.94 -2.29 -7.29
CA VAL A 76 5.61 -2.66 -5.92
C VAL A 76 4.87 -1.51 -5.26
N LEU A 77 3.71 -1.84 -4.72
CA LEU A 77 2.92 -0.95 -3.90
C LEU A 77 3.01 -1.44 -2.46
N ARG A 78 3.43 -0.58 -1.54
CA ARG A 78 3.56 -0.89 -0.12
C ARG A 78 2.45 -0.20 0.66
N ILE A 79 1.66 -0.95 1.44
CA ILE A 79 0.62 -0.39 2.31
C ILE A 79 0.92 -0.76 3.75
N PHE A 80 0.88 0.22 4.64
CA PHE A 80 0.94 -0.02 6.09
C PHE A 80 0.19 1.06 6.86
N GLU A 81 -0.10 0.77 8.11
CA GLU A 81 -0.82 1.67 9.00
C GLU A 81 0.15 2.39 9.93
N ILE A 82 0.03 3.71 10.05
CA ILE A 82 0.74 4.50 11.06
C ILE A 82 -0.23 5.15 12.04
N TRP A 83 0.25 5.33 13.26
CA TRP A 83 -0.38 6.14 14.28
C TRP A 83 0.34 7.47 14.38
N ILE A 84 -0.37 8.57 14.14
CA ILE A 84 0.15 9.92 14.22
C ILE A 84 -0.41 10.56 15.49
N SER A 85 0.47 10.84 16.44
CA SER A 85 0.15 11.52 17.68
C SER A 85 0.66 12.96 17.64
N THR A 86 -0.21 13.89 17.99
CA THR A 86 0.10 15.31 18.20
C THR A 86 -0.21 15.66 19.65
N THR A 87 0.06 16.89 20.08
CA THR A 87 -0.38 17.38 21.40
C THR A 87 -1.89 17.32 21.61
N ASN A 88 -2.68 17.41 20.54
CA ASN A 88 -4.14 17.55 20.60
C ASN A 88 -4.88 16.25 20.32
N GLN A 89 -4.32 15.37 19.48
CA GLN A 89 -5.01 14.18 18.99
C GLN A 89 -4.04 13.07 18.57
N THR A 90 -4.53 11.85 18.66
CA THR A 90 -3.92 10.68 18.01
C THR A 90 -4.88 10.17 16.94
N ARG A 91 -4.37 9.98 15.72
CA ARG A 91 -5.15 9.46 14.60
C ARG A 91 -4.40 8.36 13.85
N LYS A 92 -5.16 7.45 13.27
CA LYS A 92 -4.67 6.34 12.45
C LYS A 92 -4.74 6.73 10.98
N MET A 93 -3.69 6.45 10.22
CA MET A 93 -3.64 6.66 8.77
C MET A 93 -3.04 5.41 8.09
N LEU A 94 -3.51 5.09 6.91
CA LEU A 94 -2.80 4.24 5.96
C LEU A 94 -1.76 5.07 5.23
N VAL A 95 -0.56 4.50 5.10
CA VAL A 95 0.50 4.96 4.22
C VAL A 95 0.52 4.03 3.02
N ILE A 96 0.34 4.59 1.83
CA ILE A 96 0.33 3.88 0.57
C ILE A 96 1.48 4.43 -0.25
N ILE A 97 2.43 3.57 -0.61
CA ILE A 97 3.64 3.96 -1.32
C ILE A 97 3.67 3.23 -2.64
N ILE A 98 3.59 4.01 -3.72
CA ILE A 98 3.69 3.53 -5.10
C ILE A 98 5.08 3.89 -5.59
N ASN A 99 5.94 2.89 -5.77
CA ASN A 99 7.30 3.10 -6.27
C ASN A 99 7.33 2.83 -7.77
N VAL A 100 7.60 3.88 -8.55
CA VAL A 100 7.75 3.82 -9.99
C VAL A 100 9.14 4.33 -10.34
N GLU A 101 10.00 3.42 -10.80
CA GLU A 101 11.36 3.74 -11.27
C GLU A 101 12.24 4.52 -10.26
N GLY A 102 12.04 4.35 -8.96
CA GLY A 102 12.79 5.08 -7.93
C GLY A 102 12.19 6.43 -7.54
N ASN A 103 10.99 6.75 -8.02
CA ASN A 103 10.17 7.84 -7.49
C ASN A 103 8.98 7.24 -6.74
N ALA A 104 8.84 7.59 -5.46
CA ALA A 104 7.74 7.13 -4.63
C ALA A 104 6.66 8.21 -4.52
N GLN A 105 5.45 7.90 -4.96
CA GLN A 105 4.26 8.62 -4.52
C GLN A 105 3.83 8.03 -3.18
N ILE A 106 3.85 8.85 -2.13
CA ILE A 106 3.36 8.49 -0.80
C ILE A 106 2.01 9.15 -0.61
N THR A 107 1.00 8.34 -0.27
CA THR A 107 -0.34 8.82 0.08
C THR A 107 -0.66 8.43 1.51
N LEU A 108 -1.00 9.42 2.31
CA LEU A 108 -1.57 9.28 3.64
C LEU A 108 -3.08 9.34 3.50
N LEU A 109 -3.77 8.30 3.98
CA LEU A 109 -5.19 8.12 3.79
C LEU A 109 -5.85 7.66 5.09
N ARG A 110 -6.98 8.25 5.47
CA ARG A 110 -7.76 7.67 6.57
C ARG A 110 -8.27 6.28 6.18
N PRO A 111 -8.18 5.26 7.06
CA PRO A 111 -8.52 3.88 6.70
C PRO A 111 -9.90 3.71 6.07
N GLU A 112 -10.90 4.47 6.53
CA GLU A 112 -12.28 4.45 6.03
C GLU A 112 -12.41 4.90 4.56
N LEU A 113 -11.44 5.64 4.04
CA LEU A 113 -11.42 6.11 2.64
C LEU A 113 -10.72 5.11 1.69
N TYR A 114 -10.20 3.99 2.21
CA TYR A 114 -9.46 3.03 1.41
C TYR A 114 -10.29 2.40 0.31
N ASN A 115 -11.57 2.09 0.56
CA ASN A 115 -12.43 1.48 -0.44
C ASN A 115 -12.54 2.33 -1.71
N ASP A 116 -12.79 3.64 -1.57
CA ASP A 116 -12.87 4.55 -2.72
C ASP A 116 -11.49 4.72 -3.39
N PHE A 117 -10.44 4.92 -2.58
CA PHE A 117 -9.07 5.01 -3.10
C PHE A 117 -8.65 3.76 -3.87
N SER A 118 -9.02 2.57 -3.39
CA SER A 118 -8.64 1.29 -4.00
C SER A 118 -9.24 1.12 -5.40
N LYS A 119 -10.39 1.74 -5.68
CA LYS A 119 -10.96 1.77 -7.02
C LYS A 119 -10.10 2.60 -7.96
N ASP A 120 -9.78 3.84 -7.59
CA ASP A 120 -8.93 4.72 -8.41
C ASP A 120 -7.55 4.10 -8.61
N LEU A 121 -7.02 3.50 -7.55
CA LEU A 121 -5.77 2.78 -7.56
C LEU A 121 -5.81 1.65 -8.58
N ILE A 122 -6.76 0.71 -8.47
CA ILE A 122 -6.84 -0.42 -9.40
C ILE A 122 -7.08 0.04 -10.84
N GLU A 123 -7.88 1.09 -11.06
CA GLU A 123 -8.09 1.64 -12.39
C GLU A 123 -6.81 2.22 -13.00
N ILE A 124 -6.08 3.04 -12.26
CA ILE A 124 -4.80 3.62 -12.72
C ILE A 124 -3.77 2.51 -12.95
N LEU A 125 -3.68 1.55 -12.03
CA LEU A 125 -2.66 0.50 -12.07
C LEU A 125 -2.95 -0.50 -13.19
N ALA A 126 -4.20 -0.92 -13.39
CA ALA A 126 -4.57 -1.88 -14.43
C ALA A 126 -4.44 -1.32 -15.85
N LYS A 127 -4.55 0.01 -16.04
CA LYS A 127 -4.29 0.66 -17.33
C LYS A 127 -2.80 0.78 -17.65
N ARG A 128 -1.95 0.89 -16.63
CA ARG A 128 -0.52 1.22 -16.80
C ARG A 128 0.41 0.02 -16.70
N TYR A 129 0.03 -1.00 -15.92
CA TYR A 129 0.94 -2.08 -15.56
C TYR A 129 0.36 -3.45 -15.86
N ILE A 130 1.22 -4.37 -16.30
CA ILE A 130 0.85 -5.76 -16.59
C ILE A 130 0.94 -6.67 -15.35
N CYS A 131 1.73 -6.25 -14.35
CA CYS A 131 2.04 -6.96 -13.11
C CYS A 131 2.18 -5.92 -11.99
N LEU A 132 1.55 -6.17 -10.86
CA LEU A 132 1.70 -5.35 -9.66
C LEU A 132 1.64 -6.23 -8.42
N LYS A 133 2.51 -5.94 -7.46
CA LYS A 133 2.50 -6.55 -6.14
C LYS A 133 2.13 -5.53 -5.08
N ILE A 134 0.97 -5.69 -4.47
CA ILE A 134 0.59 -4.96 -3.26
C ILE A 134 1.17 -5.74 -2.09
N THR A 135 2.01 -5.11 -1.30
CA THR A 135 2.67 -5.75 -0.16
C THR A 135 2.37 -4.98 1.12
N MET A 136 2.25 -5.73 2.21
CA MET A 136 1.97 -5.20 3.54
C MET A 136 2.90 -5.86 4.56
N PRO A 137 3.26 -5.18 5.66
CA PRO A 137 3.99 -5.79 6.78
C PRO A 137 3.09 -6.69 7.63
N PHE A 138 1.78 -6.40 7.68
CA PHE A 138 0.76 -7.20 8.35
C PHE A 138 -0.41 -7.44 7.42
N MET A 139 -1.20 -8.47 7.70
CA MET A 139 -2.41 -8.74 6.91
C MET A 139 -3.53 -7.78 7.30
N TYR A 140 -3.74 -6.76 6.48
CA TYR A 140 -4.88 -5.85 6.63
C TYR A 140 -6.08 -6.40 5.85
N ARG A 141 -6.97 -7.14 6.53
CA ARG A 141 -8.13 -7.78 5.88
C ARG A 141 -9.02 -6.79 5.13
N SER A 142 -9.24 -5.59 5.67
CA SER A 142 -10.01 -4.54 4.99
C SER A 142 -9.36 -4.16 3.66
N VAL A 143 -8.05 -3.89 3.66
CA VAL A 143 -7.28 -3.59 2.44
C VAL A 143 -7.42 -4.70 1.41
N ILE A 144 -7.32 -5.97 1.83
CA ILE A 144 -7.47 -7.11 0.93
C ILE A 144 -8.87 -7.12 0.31
N PHE A 145 -9.92 -7.16 1.13
CA PHE A 145 -11.28 -7.32 0.62
C PHE A 145 -11.77 -6.10 -0.15
N ASP A 146 -11.38 -4.89 0.24
CA ASP A 146 -11.69 -3.67 -0.51
C ASP A 146 -10.98 -3.67 -1.87
N THR A 147 -9.74 -4.16 -1.95
CA THR A 147 -9.04 -4.32 -3.23
C THR A 147 -9.77 -5.30 -4.16
N PHE A 148 -10.19 -6.45 -3.63
CA PHE A 148 -10.98 -7.43 -4.38
C PHE A 148 -12.33 -6.85 -4.82
N ASN A 149 -13.05 -6.19 -3.92
CA ASN A 149 -14.34 -5.55 -4.23
C ASN A 149 -14.19 -4.47 -5.30
N SER A 150 -13.16 -3.63 -5.22
CA SER A 150 -12.85 -2.62 -6.23
C SER A 150 -12.53 -3.24 -7.59
N PHE A 151 -11.76 -4.33 -7.62
CA PHE A 151 -11.50 -5.07 -8.85
C PHE A 151 -12.81 -5.56 -9.50
N LYS A 152 -13.72 -6.14 -8.72
CA LYS A 152 -15.03 -6.61 -9.21
C LYS A 152 -15.95 -5.50 -9.69
N ARG A 153 -15.83 -4.30 -9.12
CA ARG A 153 -16.60 -3.12 -9.55
C ARG A 153 -16.06 -2.52 -10.86
N LEU A 154 -14.79 -2.78 -11.19
CA LEU A 154 -14.11 -2.20 -12.36
C LEU A 154 -14.08 -3.12 -13.58
N PHE A 155 -14.13 -4.44 -13.37
CA PHE A 155 -14.01 -5.41 -14.45
C PHE A 155 -15.18 -6.37 -14.48
N ASP A 156 -15.50 -6.84 -15.68
CA ASP A 156 -16.46 -7.93 -15.89
C ASP A 156 -15.83 -9.26 -15.47
N ILE A 157 -16.34 -9.84 -14.39
CA ILE A 157 -15.73 -10.99 -13.70
C ILE A 157 -16.31 -12.30 -14.23
N ILE A 158 -15.41 -13.17 -14.68
CA ILE A 158 -15.74 -14.53 -15.15
C ILE A 158 -15.52 -15.59 -14.09
N PHE A 159 -14.69 -15.30 -13.08
CA PHE A 159 -14.42 -16.22 -11.98
C PHE A 159 -14.06 -15.46 -10.70
N GLU A 160 -14.65 -15.86 -9.57
CA GLU A 160 -14.22 -15.50 -8.22
C GLU A 160 -14.30 -16.74 -7.35
N GLY A 161 -13.22 -17.08 -6.65
CA GLY A 161 -13.24 -18.25 -5.77
C GLY A 161 -11.91 -18.56 -5.10
N ILE A 162 -11.94 -19.63 -4.31
CA ILE A 162 -10.76 -20.22 -3.69
C ILE A 162 -10.23 -21.34 -4.59
N ILE A 163 -8.93 -21.31 -4.88
CA ILE A 163 -8.25 -22.26 -5.75
C ILE A 163 -7.01 -22.82 -5.06
N ASN A 164 -6.63 -24.04 -5.42
CA ASN A 164 -5.34 -24.61 -5.06
C ASN A 164 -4.40 -24.53 -6.25
N LEU A 165 -3.33 -23.75 -6.13
CA LEU A 165 -2.26 -23.66 -7.12
C LEU A 165 -0.97 -24.19 -6.51
N SER A 166 -0.49 -25.31 -7.04
CA SER A 166 0.79 -25.92 -6.63
C SER A 166 0.90 -26.11 -5.11
N GLY A 167 -0.16 -26.61 -4.47
CA GLY A 167 -0.21 -26.88 -3.03
C GLY A 167 -0.47 -25.66 -2.15
N ASN A 168 -0.67 -24.47 -2.74
CA ASN A 168 -0.98 -23.25 -2.01
C ASN A 168 -2.41 -22.81 -2.30
N ILE A 169 -3.11 -22.34 -1.26
CA ILE A 169 -4.50 -21.89 -1.38
C ILE A 169 -4.52 -20.39 -1.70
N TYR A 170 -5.24 -20.02 -2.74
CA TYR A 170 -5.42 -18.62 -3.16
C TYR A 170 -6.90 -18.25 -3.20
N MET A 171 -7.22 -17.02 -2.83
CA MET A 171 -8.40 -16.33 -3.34
C MET A 171 -8.03 -15.70 -4.68
N ALA A 172 -8.83 -15.93 -5.71
CA ALA A 172 -8.58 -15.43 -7.04
C ALA A 172 -9.85 -14.81 -7.64
N THR A 173 -9.67 -13.71 -8.37
CA THR A 173 -10.70 -13.09 -9.18
C THR A 173 -10.15 -12.84 -10.58
N ILE A 174 -10.90 -13.18 -11.61
CA ILE A 174 -10.47 -13.11 -13.01
C ILE A 174 -11.55 -12.40 -13.81
N SER A 175 -11.11 -11.49 -14.67
CA SER A 175 -11.96 -10.76 -15.60
C SER A 175 -11.93 -11.35 -17.01
N ASN A 176 -12.96 -11.06 -17.78
CA ASN A 176 -13.07 -11.42 -19.19
C ASN A 176 -11.89 -10.86 -20.03
N ASP A 177 -11.41 -9.66 -19.66
CA ASP A 177 -10.27 -8.98 -20.29
C ASP A 177 -8.89 -9.56 -19.91
N LYS A 178 -8.84 -10.78 -19.37
CA LYS A 178 -7.59 -11.43 -18.92
C LYS A 178 -6.80 -10.57 -17.94
N LYS A 179 -7.49 -9.99 -16.96
CA LYS A 179 -6.88 -9.42 -15.74
C LYS A 179 -7.26 -10.28 -14.55
N ALA A 180 -6.34 -10.52 -13.62
CA ALA A 180 -6.60 -11.29 -12.44
C ALA A 180 -5.99 -10.67 -11.19
N LEU A 181 -6.68 -10.84 -10.07
CA LEU A 181 -6.21 -10.53 -8.74
C LEU A 181 -6.07 -11.83 -7.96
N LEU A 182 -4.93 -12.01 -7.29
CA LEU A 182 -4.54 -13.23 -6.60
C LEU A 182 -4.06 -12.87 -5.20
N TRP A 183 -4.60 -13.55 -4.19
CA TRP A 183 -4.11 -13.46 -2.83
C TRP A 183 -3.88 -14.86 -2.29
N LYS A 184 -2.64 -15.21 -1.96
CA LYS A 184 -2.36 -16.44 -1.22
C LYS A 184 -3.00 -16.27 0.15
N ILE A 185 -3.91 -17.16 0.54
CA ILE A 185 -4.60 -17.06 1.82
C ILE A 185 -3.54 -17.01 2.94
N ASP A 186 -3.79 -16.12 3.89
CA ASP A 186 -2.92 -15.79 5.00
C ASP A 186 -1.60 -15.07 4.67
N SER A 187 -1.37 -14.71 3.40
CA SER A 187 -0.22 -13.90 3.02
C SER A 187 -0.45 -12.40 3.24
N THR A 188 0.65 -11.65 3.32
CA THR A 188 0.64 -10.18 3.41
C THR A 188 0.83 -9.51 2.05
N ASN A 189 0.55 -10.22 0.95
CA ASN A 189 0.71 -9.68 -0.40
C ASN A 189 -0.43 -10.09 -1.34
N ILE A 190 -0.85 -9.15 -2.18
CA ILE A 190 -1.85 -9.36 -3.24
C ILE A 190 -1.12 -9.12 -4.55
N ARG A 191 -1.34 -10.01 -5.52
CA ARG A 191 -0.75 -9.90 -6.85
C ARG A 191 -1.84 -9.61 -7.87
N TYR A 192 -1.66 -8.52 -8.61
CA TYR A 192 -2.39 -8.27 -9.84
C TYR A 192 -1.52 -8.72 -11.02
N VAL A 193 -2.13 -9.45 -11.95
CA VAL A 193 -1.49 -9.92 -13.19
C VAL A 193 -2.46 -9.79 -14.36
N SER A 194 -1.92 -9.62 -15.56
CA SER A 194 -2.72 -9.59 -16.80
C SER A 194 -2.10 -10.47 -17.89
N ASN A 195 -2.94 -10.84 -18.86
CA ASN A 195 -2.55 -11.55 -20.07
C ASN A 195 -1.79 -12.86 -19.77
N ASN A 196 -0.56 -12.98 -20.30
CA ASN A 196 0.29 -14.16 -20.19
C ASN A 196 0.87 -14.39 -18.78
N LEU A 197 0.70 -13.44 -17.86
CA LEU A 197 1.13 -13.57 -16.47
C LEU A 197 0.08 -14.24 -15.57
N ILE A 198 -1.13 -14.51 -16.09
CA ILE A 198 -2.13 -15.30 -15.38
C ILE A 198 -1.69 -16.77 -15.37
N PRO A 199 -1.63 -17.43 -14.19
CA PRO A 199 -1.26 -18.84 -14.11
C PRO A 199 -2.10 -19.72 -15.03
N SER A 200 -1.45 -20.61 -15.77
CA SER A 200 -2.13 -21.45 -16.77
C SER A 200 -3.16 -22.40 -16.14
N GLU A 201 -2.87 -22.89 -14.93
CA GLU A 201 -3.77 -23.72 -14.13
C GLU A 201 -5.06 -22.97 -13.81
N LEU A 202 -4.96 -21.66 -13.57
CA LEU A 202 -6.10 -20.82 -13.29
C LEU A 202 -6.97 -20.59 -14.53
N LEU A 203 -6.35 -20.39 -15.70
CA LEU A 203 -7.08 -20.27 -16.97
C LEU A 203 -7.82 -21.56 -17.36
N ARG A 204 -7.35 -22.73 -16.91
CA ARG A 204 -8.03 -24.02 -17.14
C ARG A 204 -9.34 -24.15 -16.36
N LEU A 205 -9.50 -23.42 -15.25
CA LEU A 205 -10.72 -23.46 -14.43
C LEU A 205 -11.89 -22.66 -15.02
N ILE A 206 -11.64 -21.86 -16.05
CA ILE A 206 -12.63 -20.98 -16.70
C ILE A 206 -13.14 -21.55 -18.04
N ARG A 207 -12.70 -22.77 -18.40
CA ARG A 207 -13.16 -23.48 -19.60
C ARG A 207 -14.21 -24.51 -19.23
#